data_AF-A0A7C4AF40-F1
#
_entry.id   AF-A0A7C4AF40-F1
#
_cell.length_a   1.000
_cell.length_b   1.000
_cell.length_c   1.000
_cell.angle_alpha   90.00
_cell.angle_beta   90.00
_cell.angle_gamma   90.00
#
_symmetry.space_group_name_H-M   'P 1'
#
loop_
_entity.id
_entity.type
_entity.pdbx_description
1 polymer ?
#
loop_
_entity_poly.entity_id
_entity_poly.type
_entity_poly.pdbx_seq_one_letter_code
_entity_poly.pdbx_strand_id
1 'polypeptide(L)'
;MKKLLPLFLVLAGALVLVGVYFFVIRKPKTGGLEEETALQTVSLAERPETSLTPSADGHWLKLKVEKIKIASASMDYELLYSLPDGRTQGVPGTITLKGATSIERDLLLGSESSGKFRYDEGVSEGSLSLRFRNEKGKLIAKFSTKFHLQSNDKELTSVDEKLTFSLSKLPAKTFFVTMETFGFASEPSATVKTGPYGIFASGAGPYPGKVTMPGAKLFVYKAGAWTEVVSGESSDIGIFVATD
;
A
#
# COMPACT_ATOMS: atom_id res chain seq x y z
N MET A 1 43.88 -51.45 -35.48
CA MET A 1 42.77 -50.52 -35.17
C MET A 1 41.39 -51.17 -34.97
N LYS A 2 41.12 -52.40 -35.47
CA LYS A 2 39.79 -53.07 -35.30
C LYS A 2 39.53 -53.72 -33.93
N LYS A 3 40.56 -53.93 -33.09
CA LYS A 3 40.44 -54.60 -31.77
C LYS A 3 40.07 -53.67 -30.61
N LEU A 4 40.22 -52.35 -30.78
CA LEU A 4 39.89 -51.34 -29.76
C LEU A 4 38.54 -50.65 -30.02
N LEU A 5 37.96 -50.85 -31.20
CA LEU A 5 36.65 -50.34 -31.60
C LEU A 5 35.52 -50.71 -30.62
N PRO A 6 35.41 -51.95 -30.09
CA PRO A 6 34.38 -52.26 -29.10
C PRO A 6 34.58 -51.50 -27.78
N LEU A 7 35.83 -51.20 -27.39
CA LEU A 7 36.13 -50.46 -26.17
C LEU A 7 35.71 -48.98 -26.29
N PHE A 8 35.94 -48.35 -27.45
CA PHE A 8 35.49 -46.98 -27.72
C PHE A 8 33.96 -46.86 -27.74
N LEU A 9 33.25 -47.87 -28.26
CA LEU A 9 31.78 -47.89 -28.28
C LEU A 9 31.18 -48.00 -26.87
N VAL A 10 31.80 -48.82 -25.99
CA VAL A 10 31.39 -48.92 -24.58
C VAL A 10 31.68 -47.62 -23.83
N LEU A 11 32.83 -47.00 -24.07
CA LEU A 11 33.21 -45.74 -23.43
C LEU A 11 32.28 -44.58 -23.86
N ALA A 12 31.94 -44.52 -25.14
CA ALA A 12 30.99 -43.56 -25.68
C ALA A 12 29.57 -43.78 -25.12
N GLY A 13 29.13 -45.05 -25.02
CA GLY A 13 27.85 -45.40 -24.40
C GLY A 13 27.78 -45.00 -22.93
N ALA A 14 28.86 -45.22 -22.16
CA ALA A 14 28.93 -44.81 -20.76
C ALA A 14 28.90 -43.27 -20.61
N LEU A 15 29.58 -42.53 -21.48
CA LEU A 15 29.55 -41.06 -21.49
C LEU A 15 28.16 -40.50 -21.81
N VAL A 16 27.43 -41.12 -22.73
CA VAL A 16 26.04 -40.74 -23.05
C VAL A 16 25.13 -41.00 -21.85
N LEU A 17 25.28 -42.13 -21.15
CA LEU A 17 24.49 -42.44 -19.95
C LEU A 17 24.78 -41.46 -18.80
N VAL A 18 26.04 -41.07 -18.58
CA VAL A 18 26.39 -40.04 -17.59
C VAL A 18 25.84 -38.67 -17.97
N GLY A 19 25.89 -38.31 -19.26
CA GLY A 19 25.30 -37.08 -19.79
C GLY A 19 23.79 -37.02 -19.56
N VAL A 20 23.06 -38.09 -19.86
CA VAL A 20 21.61 -38.20 -19.62
C VAL A 20 21.28 -38.17 -18.13
N TYR A 21 22.04 -38.88 -17.29
CA TYR A 21 21.87 -38.85 -15.84
C TYR A 21 22.01 -37.42 -15.28
N PHE A 22 23.03 -36.68 -15.73
CA PHE A 22 23.25 -35.30 -15.29
C PHE A 22 22.19 -34.33 -15.82
N PHE A 23 21.69 -34.54 -17.03
CA PHE A 23 20.71 -33.65 -17.68
C PHE A 23 19.27 -33.90 -17.21
N VAL A 24 18.92 -35.12 -16.83
CA VAL A 24 17.57 -35.48 -16.35
C VAL A 24 17.41 -35.29 -14.84
N ILE A 25 18.47 -35.48 -14.04
CA ILE A 25 18.37 -35.43 -12.57
C ILE A 25 18.73 -34.06 -12.00
N ARG A 26 19.57 -33.26 -12.68
CA ARG A 26 19.67 -31.83 -12.35
C ARG A 26 18.52 -31.08 -13.00
N LYS A 27 17.37 -31.10 -12.33
CA LYS A 27 16.41 -30.01 -12.51
C LYS A 27 17.18 -28.69 -12.30
N PRO A 28 17.07 -27.70 -13.20
CA PRO A 28 17.51 -26.37 -12.87
C PRO A 28 16.84 -25.99 -11.53
N LYS A 29 17.58 -25.30 -10.65
CA LYS A 29 16.93 -24.50 -9.61
C LYS A 29 16.18 -23.39 -10.34
N THR A 30 15.06 -23.74 -10.96
CA THR A 30 13.98 -22.81 -11.21
C THR A 30 13.70 -22.26 -9.83
N GLY A 31 14.04 -20.99 -9.62
CA GLY A 31 13.65 -20.26 -8.42
C GLY A 31 12.16 -20.49 -8.29
N GLY A 32 11.80 -21.37 -7.36
CA GLY A 32 10.42 -21.60 -7.02
C GLY A 32 9.88 -20.24 -6.64
N LEU A 33 8.72 -19.91 -7.20
CA LEU A 33 7.71 -19.22 -6.43
C LEU A 33 7.63 -19.96 -5.10
N GLU A 34 8.42 -19.50 -4.12
CA GLU A 34 8.26 -19.96 -2.75
C GLU A 34 6.82 -19.63 -2.42
N GLU A 35 6.08 -20.71 -2.18
CA GLU A 35 4.68 -20.70 -1.82
C GLU A 35 4.41 -19.54 -0.85
N GLU A 36 3.43 -18.70 -1.19
CA GLU A 36 2.74 -17.80 -0.27
C GLU A 36 1.95 -18.61 0.80
N THR A 37 2.53 -19.71 1.30
CA THR A 37 1.96 -20.54 2.37
C THR A 37 2.09 -19.78 3.68
N ALA A 38 0.93 -19.21 4.04
CA ALA A 38 0.58 -18.49 5.25
C ALA A 38 1.14 -17.06 5.36
N LEU A 39 0.55 -16.12 4.60
CA LEU A 39 0.44 -14.76 5.10
C LEU A 39 -0.23 -14.83 6.49
N GLN A 40 0.39 -14.19 7.49
CA GLN A 40 -0.21 -14.08 8.81
C GLN A 40 -1.54 -13.35 8.66
N THR A 41 -2.61 -13.93 9.18
CA THR A 41 -3.87 -13.20 9.34
C THR A 41 -3.67 -12.14 10.42
N VAL A 42 -3.47 -10.89 10.02
CA VAL A 42 -3.34 -9.75 10.92
C VAL A 42 -4.72 -9.18 11.19
N SER A 43 -5.15 -9.25 12.45
CA SER A 43 -6.41 -8.65 12.90
C SER A 43 -6.38 -7.13 12.72
N LEU A 44 -7.54 -6.51 12.55
CA LEU A 44 -7.63 -5.08 12.24
C LEU A 44 -6.93 -4.18 13.28
N ALA A 45 -6.98 -4.55 14.56
CA ALA A 45 -6.29 -3.85 15.66
C ALA A 45 -4.76 -3.97 15.62
N GLU A 46 -4.24 -5.00 14.96
CA GLU A 46 -2.80 -5.25 14.81
C GLU A 46 -2.22 -4.70 13.49
N ARG A 47 -3.09 -4.20 12.60
CA ARG A 47 -2.64 -3.57 11.36
C ARG A 47 -2.05 -2.19 11.66
N PRO A 48 -1.00 -1.78 10.93
CA PRO A 48 -0.48 -0.43 11.05
C PRO A 48 -1.51 0.59 10.57
N GLU A 49 -1.47 1.78 11.16
CA GLU A 49 -2.17 2.94 10.64
C GLU A 49 -1.35 3.53 9.50
N THR A 50 -1.98 3.82 8.35
CA THR A 50 -1.29 4.36 7.18
C THR A 50 -2.03 5.55 6.59
N SER A 51 -1.27 6.58 6.23
CA SER A 51 -1.78 7.78 5.55
C SER A 51 -0.91 8.18 4.37
N LEU A 52 -1.54 8.76 3.35
CA LEU A 52 -0.89 9.49 2.27
C LEU A 52 -1.34 10.94 2.33
N THR A 53 -0.44 11.85 2.67
CA THR A 53 -0.75 13.29 2.73
C THR A 53 -0.19 13.99 1.50
N PRO A 54 -1.01 14.61 0.65
CA PRO A 54 -0.50 15.29 -0.54
C PRO A 54 0.26 16.56 -0.19
N SER A 55 1.24 16.95 -1.00
CA SER A 55 1.86 18.27 -0.93
C SER A 55 0.94 19.36 -1.48
N ALA A 56 1.21 20.63 -1.15
CA ALA A 56 0.39 21.76 -1.59
C ALA A 56 0.39 21.97 -3.11
N ASP A 57 1.42 21.47 -3.80
CA ASP A 57 1.53 21.46 -5.26
C ASP A 57 1.03 20.17 -5.90
N GLY A 58 0.62 19.16 -5.11
CA GLY A 58 0.11 17.89 -5.62
C GLY A 58 1.17 16.96 -6.21
N HIS A 59 2.45 17.31 -6.17
CA HIS A 59 3.53 16.52 -6.78
C HIS A 59 4.07 15.40 -5.88
N TRP A 60 3.78 15.44 -4.59
CA TRP A 60 4.29 14.49 -3.61
C TRP A 60 3.17 13.94 -2.75
N LEU A 61 3.28 12.67 -2.39
CA LEU A 61 2.50 12.07 -1.31
C LEU A 61 3.44 11.68 -0.17
N LYS A 62 3.23 12.25 1.00
CA LYS A 62 3.92 11.81 2.22
C LYS A 62 3.24 10.54 2.74
N LEU A 63 3.90 9.40 2.55
CA LEU A 63 3.56 8.15 3.19
C LEU A 63 4.00 8.18 4.64
N LYS A 64 3.04 7.98 5.54
CA LYS A 64 3.30 7.73 6.96
C LYS A 64 2.68 6.40 7.34
N VAL A 65 3.47 5.54 7.98
CA VAL A 65 3.00 4.26 8.52
C VAL A 65 3.34 4.26 10.00
N GLU A 66 2.34 4.13 10.86
CA GLU A 66 2.46 4.18 12.31
C GLU A 66 1.95 2.89 12.95
N LYS A 67 2.34 2.67 14.21
CA LYS A 67 1.93 1.52 15.02
C LYS A 67 2.27 0.19 14.34
N ILE A 68 3.47 0.10 13.80
CA ILE A 68 3.98 -1.14 13.24
C ILE A 68 4.22 -2.13 14.38
N LYS A 69 3.27 -3.05 14.58
CA LYS A 69 3.35 -4.13 15.58
C LYS A 69 3.84 -5.46 14.98
N ILE A 70 3.88 -5.55 13.66
CA ILE A 70 4.25 -6.76 12.93
C ILE A 70 5.75 -6.99 13.08
N ALA A 71 6.13 -8.10 13.72
CA ALA A 71 7.52 -8.50 13.89
C ALA A 71 8.18 -8.81 12.53
N SER A 72 8.83 -7.80 11.95
CA SER A 72 9.39 -7.82 10.60
C SER A 72 10.75 -7.13 10.57
N ALA A 73 11.62 -7.62 9.69
CA ALA A 73 12.94 -7.04 9.45
C ALA A 73 12.89 -5.87 8.47
N SER A 74 12.00 -5.97 7.47
CA SER A 74 11.81 -4.93 6.47
C SER A 74 10.35 -4.79 6.05
N MET A 75 10.06 -3.63 5.44
CA MET A 75 8.82 -3.34 4.76
C MET A 75 9.14 -2.81 3.36
N ASP A 76 8.59 -3.45 2.34
CA ASP A 76 8.52 -2.88 1.00
C ASP A 76 7.21 -2.08 0.88
N TYR A 77 7.28 -0.89 0.30
CA TYR A 77 6.11 -0.13 -0.10
C TYR A 77 6.10 0.04 -1.63
N GLU A 78 4.91 0.14 -2.19
CA GLU A 78 4.72 0.38 -3.61
C GLU A 78 3.48 1.22 -3.81
N LEU A 79 3.67 2.43 -4.32
CA LEU A 79 2.59 3.26 -4.82
C LEU A 79 2.49 3.05 -6.33
N LEU A 80 1.33 2.65 -6.82
CA LEU A 80 1.02 2.62 -8.25
C LEU A 80 -0.06 3.65 -8.55
N TYR A 81 0.06 4.39 -9.64
CA TYR A 81 -0.94 5.36 -10.06
C TYR A 81 -1.10 5.39 -11.58
N SER A 82 -2.29 5.76 -12.04
CA SER A 82 -2.62 5.81 -13.46
C SER A 82 -2.63 7.26 -13.96
N LEU A 83 -2.18 7.43 -15.20
CA LEU A 83 -2.18 8.71 -15.90
C LEU A 83 -3.33 8.78 -16.90
N PRO A 84 -3.78 9.99 -17.28
CA PRO A 84 -4.86 10.18 -18.26
C PRO A 84 -4.57 9.55 -19.63
N ASP A 85 -3.29 9.35 -19.97
CA ASP A 85 -2.86 8.70 -21.21
C ASP A 85 -2.84 7.16 -21.14
N GLY A 86 -3.31 6.59 -20.03
CA GLY A 86 -3.41 5.14 -19.80
C GLY A 86 -2.12 4.49 -19.29
N ARG A 87 -1.04 5.25 -19.09
CA ARG A 87 0.19 4.71 -18.47
C ARG A 87 0.01 4.52 -16.97
N THR A 88 0.62 3.48 -16.44
CA THR A 88 0.77 3.27 -15.00
C THR A 88 2.21 3.57 -14.59
N GLN A 89 2.37 4.32 -13.51
CA GLN A 89 3.67 4.61 -12.89
C GLN A 89 3.75 3.95 -11.52
N GLY A 90 4.98 3.73 -11.05
CA GLY A 90 5.23 3.08 -9.78
C GLY A 90 6.34 3.75 -8.99
N VAL A 91 6.12 3.91 -7.68
CA VAL A 91 7.10 4.38 -6.69
C VAL A 91 7.35 3.26 -5.69
N PRO A 92 8.27 2.33 -5.99
CA PRO A 92 8.66 1.27 -5.06
C PRO A 92 9.74 1.76 -4.10
N GLY A 93 9.76 1.18 -2.90
CA GLY A 93 10.89 1.33 -2.00
C GLY A 93 10.92 0.28 -0.90
N THR A 94 12.08 0.13 -0.27
CA THR A 94 12.30 -0.82 0.83
C THR A 94 12.84 -0.08 2.03
N ILE A 95 12.32 -0.41 3.21
CA ILE A 95 12.73 0.14 4.49
C ILE A 95 13.15 -1.00 5.41
N THR A 96 14.36 -0.93 5.97
CA THR A 96 14.74 -1.78 7.09
C THR A 96 14.10 -1.23 8.35
N LEU A 97 13.30 -2.04 9.05
CA LEU A 97 12.52 -1.56 10.19
C LEU A 97 13.36 -1.46 11.46
N LYS A 98 14.28 -2.41 11.73
CA LYS A 98 15.14 -2.39 12.94
C LYS A 98 14.37 -2.11 14.25
N GLY A 99 13.12 -2.59 14.36
CA GLY A 99 12.24 -2.32 15.50
C GLY A 99 11.50 -0.98 15.49
N ALA A 100 11.56 -0.22 14.40
CA ALA A 100 10.81 1.03 14.24
C ALA A 100 9.30 0.78 14.27
N THR A 101 8.61 1.60 15.06
CA THR A 101 7.14 1.58 15.19
C THR A 101 6.45 2.57 14.26
N SER A 102 7.20 3.48 13.65
CA SER A 102 6.73 4.43 12.65
C SER A 102 7.79 4.71 11.58
N ILE A 103 7.32 5.00 10.36
CA ILE A 103 8.16 5.46 9.25
C ILE A 103 7.47 6.57 8.47
N GLU A 104 8.26 7.40 7.79
CA GLU A 104 7.79 8.44 6.86
C GLU A 104 8.61 8.43 5.58
N ARG A 105 7.98 8.58 4.41
CA ARG A 105 8.63 8.72 3.10
C ARG A 105 7.86 9.70 2.22
N ASP A 106 8.57 10.56 1.52
CA ASP A 106 7.99 11.39 0.47
C ASP A 106 8.02 10.63 -0.86
N LEU A 107 6.87 10.48 -1.49
CA LEU A 107 6.68 9.73 -2.73
C LEU A 107 6.42 10.71 -3.86
N LEU A 108 7.35 10.79 -4.81
CA LEU A 108 7.24 11.66 -5.99
C LEU A 108 6.22 11.10 -6.97
N LEU A 109 5.24 11.90 -7.37
CA LEU A 109 4.37 11.64 -8.51
C LEU A 109 5.05 12.16 -9.78
N GLY A 110 6.01 11.37 -10.29
CA GLY A 110 6.85 11.77 -11.40
C GLY A 110 8.15 11.00 -11.45
N SER A 111 9.16 11.63 -12.07
CA SER A 111 10.51 11.08 -12.19
C SER A 111 11.54 12.12 -11.79
N GLU A 112 12.58 11.66 -11.09
CA GLU A 112 13.78 12.44 -10.80
C GLU A 112 14.98 11.85 -11.58
N SER A 113 15.69 12.70 -12.32
CA SER A 113 16.94 12.31 -12.99
C SER A 113 18.00 13.39 -12.77
N SER A 114 19.10 13.03 -12.11
CA SER A 114 20.22 13.95 -11.84
C SER A 114 19.79 15.25 -11.14
N GLY A 115 18.88 15.16 -10.18
CA GLY A 115 18.33 16.31 -9.45
C GLY A 115 17.33 17.16 -10.23
N LYS A 116 16.93 16.74 -11.44
CA LYS A 116 15.85 17.37 -12.21
C LYS A 116 14.57 16.59 -12.03
N PHE A 117 13.51 17.29 -11.61
CA PHE A 117 12.19 16.73 -11.40
C PHE A 117 11.31 16.96 -12.63
N ARG A 118 10.63 15.89 -13.05
CA ARG A 118 9.52 15.93 -13.99
C ARG A 118 8.30 15.37 -13.28
N TYR A 119 7.30 16.20 -13.07
CA TYR A 119 6.05 15.81 -12.42
C TYR A 119 5.09 15.21 -13.44
N ASP A 120 4.31 14.23 -13.00
CA ASP A 120 3.22 13.70 -13.80
C ASP A 120 1.92 14.43 -13.45
N GLU A 121 1.23 14.93 -14.47
CA GLU A 121 -0.01 15.69 -14.34
C GLU A 121 -1.23 14.79 -14.45
N GLY A 122 -2.33 15.19 -13.79
CA GLY A 122 -3.63 14.50 -13.90
C GLY A 122 -3.71 13.17 -13.15
N VAL A 123 -2.86 12.96 -12.14
CA VAL A 123 -2.97 11.81 -11.23
C VAL A 123 -4.24 11.97 -10.39
N SER A 124 -5.19 11.05 -10.53
CA SER A 124 -6.41 11.01 -9.71
C SER A 124 -6.46 9.79 -8.81
N GLU A 125 -6.07 8.61 -9.28
CA GLU A 125 -6.25 7.37 -8.54
C GLU A 125 -5.03 6.46 -8.60
N GLY A 126 -4.92 5.62 -7.59
CA GLY A 126 -3.89 4.60 -7.54
C GLY A 126 -4.09 3.61 -6.40
N SER A 127 -3.04 2.86 -6.11
CA SER A 127 -3.00 1.90 -5.01
C SER A 127 -1.70 2.02 -4.23
N LEU A 128 -1.79 1.85 -2.92
CA LEU A 128 -0.66 1.69 -2.02
C LEU A 128 -0.62 0.24 -1.54
N SER A 129 0.54 -0.40 -1.65
CA SER A 129 0.80 -1.73 -1.10
C SER A 129 1.94 -1.70 -0.10
N LEU A 130 1.75 -2.34 1.05
CA LEU A 130 2.78 -2.57 2.07
C LEU A 130 3.04 -4.08 2.18
N ARG A 131 4.31 -4.50 2.13
CA ARG A 131 4.74 -5.90 2.21
C ARG A 131 5.78 -6.04 3.32
N PHE A 132 5.43 -6.72 4.40
CA PHE A 132 6.31 -6.95 5.54
C PHE A 132 7.06 -8.27 5.38
N ARG A 133 8.36 -8.25 5.61
CA ARG A 133 9.24 -9.42 5.47
C ARG A 133 10.02 -9.70 6.74
N ASN A 134 10.26 -10.98 7.02
CA ASN A 134 11.13 -11.40 8.11
C ASN A 134 12.62 -11.30 7.72
N GLU A 135 13.51 -11.65 8.66
CA GLU A 135 14.98 -11.59 8.45
C GLU A 135 15.49 -12.47 7.30
N LYS A 136 14.73 -13.51 6.93
CA LYS A 136 15.04 -14.40 5.80
C LYS A 136 14.50 -13.87 4.47
N GLY A 137 13.87 -12.70 4.45
CA GLY A 137 13.23 -12.11 3.27
C GLY A 137 11.85 -12.70 2.93
N LYS A 138 11.34 -13.66 3.71
CA LYS A 138 10.02 -14.25 3.49
C LYS A 138 8.93 -13.21 3.79
N LEU A 139 7.96 -13.09 2.88
CA LEU A 139 6.76 -12.28 3.07
C LEU A 139 5.91 -12.85 4.20
N ILE A 140 5.57 -12.02 5.18
CA ILE A 140 4.77 -12.43 6.35
C ILE A 140 3.41 -11.71 6.43
N ALA A 141 3.31 -10.49 5.92
CA ALA A 141 2.05 -9.76 5.84
C ALA A 141 2.05 -8.84 4.62
N LYS A 142 0.86 -8.64 4.04
CA LYS A 142 0.64 -7.74 2.91
C LYS A 142 -0.65 -6.97 3.11
N PHE A 143 -0.61 -5.67 2.88
CA PHE A 143 -1.78 -4.80 2.85
C PHE A 143 -1.80 -4.05 1.52
N SER A 144 -3.00 -3.81 0.99
CA SER A 144 -3.17 -3.03 -0.23
C SER A 144 -4.48 -2.26 -0.16
N THR A 145 -4.43 -0.99 -0.52
CA THR A 145 -5.58 -0.07 -0.53
C THR A 145 -5.53 0.79 -1.77
N LYS A 146 -6.68 1.28 -2.20
CA LYS A 146 -6.76 2.30 -3.24
C LYS A 146 -6.77 3.68 -2.61
N PHE A 147 -6.21 4.66 -3.31
CA PHE A 147 -6.28 6.06 -2.93
C PHE A 147 -6.90 6.89 -4.06
N HIS A 148 -7.63 7.93 -3.68
CA HIS A 148 -8.16 8.94 -4.59
C HIS A 148 -7.54 10.29 -4.22
N LEU A 149 -6.68 10.81 -5.10
CA LEU A 149 -6.12 12.16 -5.08
C LEU A 149 -7.07 13.11 -5.79
N GLN A 150 -7.58 14.10 -5.05
CA GLN A 150 -8.63 15.00 -5.52
C GLN A 150 -8.24 16.44 -5.26
N SER A 151 -8.59 17.32 -6.19
CA SER A 151 -8.43 18.76 -6.02
C SER A 151 -9.55 19.47 -6.78
N ASN A 152 -10.01 20.61 -6.24
CA ASN A 152 -11.08 21.41 -6.83
C ASN A 152 -12.48 20.76 -6.85
N ASP A 153 -12.66 19.62 -6.19
CA ASP A 153 -13.96 18.97 -5.99
C ASP A 153 -14.48 19.17 -4.57
N LYS A 154 -15.78 19.41 -4.44
CA LYS A 154 -16.44 19.45 -3.13
C LYS A 154 -16.68 18.06 -2.56
N GLU A 155 -16.81 17.05 -3.41
CA GLU A 155 -17.05 15.67 -3.00
C GLU A 155 -15.73 14.91 -2.99
N LEU A 156 -15.33 14.46 -1.81
CA LEU A 156 -14.18 13.60 -1.61
C LEU A 156 -14.67 12.16 -1.46
N THR A 157 -14.18 11.23 -2.26
CA THR A 157 -14.71 9.87 -2.34
C THR A 157 -13.60 8.85 -2.25
N SER A 158 -13.85 7.74 -1.53
CA SER A 158 -13.00 6.57 -1.66
C SER A 158 -13.25 5.92 -3.03
N VAL A 159 -12.21 5.29 -3.59
CA VAL A 159 -12.31 4.63 -4.91
C VAL A 159 -13.32 3.47 -4.93
N ASP A 160 -13.62 2.90 -3.76
CA ASP A 160 -14.64 1.86 -3.60
C ASP A 160 -16.03 2.40 -3.19
N GLU A 161 -16.19 3.73 -3.23
CA GLU A 161 -17.44 4.46 -2.97
C GLU A 161 -18.05 4.23 -1.57
N LYS A 162 -17.31 3.61 -0.64
CA LYS A 162 -17.80 3.39 0.72
C LYS A 162 -17.77 4.65 1.58
N LEU A 163 -16.88 5.59 1.30
CA LEU A 163 -16.80 6.88 1.98
C LEU A 163 -17.06 7.99 0.96
N THR A 164 -18.00 8.89 1.28
CA THR A 164 -18.17 10.17 0.60
C THR A 164 -18.17 11.29 1.62
N PHE A 165 -17.42 12.35 1.36
CA PHE A 165 -17.37 13.54 2.20
C PHE A 165 -17.61 14.79 1.34
N SER A 166 -18.73 15.47 1.58
CA SER A 166 -19.10 16.70 0.89
C SER A 166 -18.63 17.91 1.69
N LEU A 167 -17.57 18.57 1.24
CA LEU A 167 -17.04 19.80 1.82
C LEU A 167 -18.10 20.91 1.81
N SER A 168 -18.29 21.58 2.95
CA SER A 168 -19.18 22.74 3.07
C SER A 168 -18.72 23.89 2.16
N LYS A 169 -17.41 24.04 2.00
CA LYS A 169 -16.79 25.02 1.09
C LYS A 169 -15.59 24.38 0.41
N LEU A 170 -15.45 24.66 -0.89
CA LEU A 170 -14.27 24.25 -1.64
C LEU A 170 -13.08 25.12 -1.24
N PRO A 171 -12.00 24.55 -0.67
CA PRO A 171 -10.79 25.31 -0.37
C PRO A 171 -9.95 25.51 -1.63
N ALA A 172 -9.37 26.70 -1.77
CA ALA A 172 -8.52 27.01 -2.91
C ALA A 172 -7.18 26.23 -2.81
N LYS A 173 -6.70 25.68 -3.92
CA LYS A 173 -5.36 25.09 -4.05
C LYS A 173 -5.05 24.05 -2.95
N THR A 174 -6.03 23.22 -2.61
CA THR A 174 -5.87 22.15 -1.63
C THR A 174 -6.09 20.82 -2.31
N PHE A 175 -5.15 19.91 -2.10
CA PHE A 175 -5.26 18.53 -2.52
C PHE A 175 -5.72 17.68 -1.34
N PHE A 176 -6.51 16.66 -1.65
CA PHE A 176 -7.01 15.69 -0.69
C PHE A 176 -6.67 14.29 -1.16
N VAL A 177 -6.34 13.40 -0.23
CA VAL A 177 -6.27 11.97 -0.48
C VAL A 177 -7.30 11.27 0.38
N THR A 178 -8.17 10.47 -0.25
CA THR A 178 -9.14 9.59 0.41
C THR A 178 -8.70 8.14 0.25
N MET A 179 -8.54 7.39 1.34
CA MET A 179 -8.08 5.99 1.32
C MET A 179 -8.45 5.20 2.58
N GLU A 180 -8.47 3.86 2.52
CA GLU A 180 -8.49 3.02 3.73
C GLU A 180 -7.12 3.11 4.45
N THR A 181 -7.10 3.26 5.78
CA THR A 181 -5.85 3.41 6.55
C THR A 181 -5.23 2.10 7.03
N PHE A 182 -5.77 0.96 6.56
CA PHE A 182 -5.51 -0.42 7.01
C PHE A 182 -5.87 -0.70 8.46
N GLY A 183 -5.26 0.00 9.41
CA GLY A 183 -5.46 -0.13 10.85
C GLY A 183 -5.99 1.15 11.48
N PHE A 184 -6.33 1.07 12.76
CA PHE A 184 -6.96 2.16 13.50
C PHE A 184 -5.98 3.16 14.12
N ALA A 185 -6.38 4.43 14.11
CA ALA A 185 -5.71 5.51 14.81
C ALA A 185 -5.93 5.52 16.34
N SER A 186 -6.96 4.84 16.82
CA SER A 186 -7.02 4.21 18.14
C SER A 186 -8.17 3.21 18.11
N GLU A 187 -8.17 2.22 19.00
CA GLU A 187 -9.27 1.25 19.04
C GLU A 187 -10.61 1.95 19.31
N PRO A 188 -11.60 1.83 18.41
CA PRO A 188 -12.95 2.34 18.66
C PRO A 188 -13.61 1.57 19.81
N SER A 189 -14.53 2.23 20.53
CA SER A 189 -15.23 1.62 21.67
C SER A 189 -16.27 0.56 21.28
N ALA A 190 -16.65 0.51 20.00
CA ALA A 190 -17.65 -0.41 19.46
C ALA A 190 -17.10 -1.14 18.23
N THR A 191 -17.78 -2.23 17.86
CA THR A 191 -17.41 -3.05 16.70
C THR A 191 -17.56 -2.25 15.41
N VAL A 192 -16.47 -2.14 14.65
CA VAL A 192 -16.46 -1.42 13.37
C VAL A 192 -17.05 -2.30 12.28
N LYS A 193 -18.06 -1.75 11.60
CA LYS A 193 -18.72 -2.34 10.43
C LYS A 193 -18.06 -1.91 9.13
N THR A 194 -17.70 -0.62 9.02
CA THR A 194 -17.08 -0.02 7.83
C THR A 194 -15.92 0.89 8.22
N GLY A 195 -14.84 0.83 7.45
CA GLY A 195 -13.61 1.59 7.67
C GLY A 195 -12.51 0.76 8.35
N PRO A 196 -11.40 1.40 8.73
CA PRO A 196 -11.18 2.86 8.78
C PRO A 196 -10.84 3.50 7.42
N TYR A 197 -11.45 4.65 7.12
CA TYR A 197 -11.12 5.48 5.94
C TYR A 197 -10.61 6.86 6.37
N GLY A 198 -9.46 7.28 5.85
CA GLY A 198 -8.87 8.59 6.10
C GLY A 198 -9.09 9.55 4.94
N ILE A 199 -9.28 10.83 5.28
CA ILE A 199 -9.16 11.96 4.34
C ILE A 199 -8.02 12.84 4.83
N PHE A 200 -7.00 13.02 4.01
CA PHE A 200 -5.77 13.77 4.33
C PHE A 200 -5.61 14.94 3.36
N ALA A 201 -5.34 16.13 3.88
CA ALA A 201 -5.23 17.35 3.08
C ALA A 201 -3.80 17.89 3.01
N SER A 202 -3.49 18.61 1.95
CA SER A 202 -2.19 19.29 1.78
C SER A 202 -2.01 20.54 2.64
N GLY A 203 -3.10 21.08 3.20
CA GLY A 203 -3.10 22.27 4.04
C GLY A 203 -3.74 22.02 5.40
N ALA A 204 -3.51 22.93 6.35
CA ALA A 204 -4.18 22.89 7.65
C ALA A 204 -5.69 23.18 7.52
N GLY A 205 -6.50 22.42 8.26
CA GLY A 205 -7.94 22.62 8.35
C GLY A 205 -8.36 23.79 9.26
N PRO A 206 -9.67 23.90 9.58
CA PRO A 206 -10.68 22.87 9.37
C PRO A 206 -11.31 22.85 7.97
N TYR A 207 -11.73 21.67 7.56
CA TYR A 207 -12.48 21.36 6.34
C TYR A 207 -13.85 20.77 6.73
N PRO A 208 -14.79 21.59 7.22
CA PRO A 208 -16.10 21.11 7.63
C PRO A 208 -16.87 20.56 6.44
N GLY A 209 -17.71 19.55 6.69
CA GLY A 209 -18.50 18.92 5.64
C GLY A 209 -19.42 17.82 6.17
N LYS A 210 -20.03 17.12 5.21
CA LYS A 210 -20.95 16.02 5.49
C LYS A 210 -20.34 14.69 5.04
N VAL A 211 -20.21 13.74 5.95
CA VAL A 211 -19.75 12.38 5.67
C VAL A 211 -20.95 11.44 5.49
N THR A 212 -20.84 10.55 4.51
CA THR A 212 -21.73 9.42 4.27
C THR A 212 -20.91 8.15 4.19
N MET A 213 -21.24 7.16 5.02
CA MET A 213 -20.60 5.84 5.04
C MET A 213 -21.57 4.80 5.60
N PRO A 214 -21.57 3.54 5.11
CA PRO A 214 -22.46 2.50 5.59
C PRO A 214 -22.24 2.15 7.07
N GLY A 215 -23.29 2.27 7.90
CA GLY A 215 -23.29 1.87 9.31
C GLY A 215 -24.37 2.59 10.11
N ALA A 216 -24.51 2.26 11.39
CA ALA A 216 -25.53 2.84 12.26
C ALA A 216 -25.04 4.15 12.91
N LYS A 217 -23.79 4.13 13.41
CA LYS A 217 -23.15 5.31 13.99
C LYS A 217 -21.83 5.60 13.30
N LEU A 218 -21.55 6.89 13.12
CA LEU A 218 -20.35 7.39 12.45
C LEU A 218 -19.46 8.06 13.48
N PHE A 219 -18.16 7.78 13.42
CA PHE A 219 -17.17 8.42 14.28
C PHE A 219 -16.02 8.94 13.43
N VAL A 220 -15.48 10.09 13.84
CA VAL A 220 -14.25 10.66 13.28
C VAL A 220 -13.16 10.66 14.35
N TYR A 221 -12.00 10.12 14.01
CA TYR A 221 -10.79 10.24 14.82
C TYR A 221 -10.02 11.48 14.37
N LYS A 222 -9.80 12.37 15.32
CA LYS A 222 -8.99 13.58 15.14
C LYS A 222 -8.40 14.00 16.48
N ALA A 223 -7.19 14.54 16.45
CA ALA A 223 -6.52 15.08 17.64
C ALA A 223 -6.49 14.12 18.85
N GLY A 224 -6.34 12.81 18.59
CA GLY A 224 -6.20 11.81 19.65
C GLY A 224 -7.50 11.14 20.09
N ALA A 225 -8.66 11.57 19.60
CA ALA A 225 -9.96 11.09 20.11
C ALA A 225 -10.96 10.78 19.00
N TRP A 226 -11.80 9.77 19.26
CA TRP A 226 -13.01 9.51 18.48
C TRP A 226 -14.13 10.44 18.93
N THR A 227 -14.78 11.11 17.99
CA THR A 227 -15.97 11.92 18.21
C THR A 227 -17.09 11.42 17.33
N GLU A 228 -18.30 11.29 17.87
CA GLU A 228 -19.48 10.88 17.10
C GLU A 228 -19.85 11.98 16.09
N VAL A 229 -20.13 11.56 14.86
CA VAL A 229 -20.62 12.41 13.77
C VAL A 229 -22.14 12.34 13.77
N VAL A 230 -22.79 13.41 14.21
CA VAL A 230 -24.25 13.49 14.29
C VAL A 230 -24.80 14.00 12.96
N SER A 231 -25.84 13.34 12.43
CA SER A 231 -26.47 13.69 11.15
C SER A 231 -25.52 13.72 9.93
N GLY A 232 -24.37 13.05 10.04
CA GLY A 232 -23.31 13.08 9.04
C GLY A 232 -22.47 14.36 9.05
N GLU A 233 -22.71 15.31 9.96
CA GLU A 233 -21.96 16.57 10.00
C GLU A 233 -20.63 16.40 10.77
N SER A 234 -19.52 16.74 10.12
CA SER A 234 -18.19 16.75 10.72
C SER A 234 -17.59 18.16 10.67
N SER A 235 -16.99 18.58 11.78
CA SER A 235 -16.30 19.88 11.87
C SER A 235 -14.99 19.91 11.07
N ASP A 236 -14.46 18.75 10.70
CA ASP A 236 -13.26 18.60 9.88
C ASP A 236 -13.18 17.22 9.21
N ILE A 237 -12.18 17.05 8.33
CA ILE A 237 -11.69 15.75 7.87
C ILE A 237 -10.92 15.02 8.98
N GLY A 238 -10.71 13.72 8.78
CA GLY A 238 -9.98 12.86 9.70
C GLY A 238 -10.07 11.39 9.25
N ILE A 239 -9.97 10.47 10.20
CA ILE A 239 -10.17 9.05 9.96
C ILE A 239 -11.57 8.66 10.44
N PHE A 240 -12.39 8.14 9.54
CA PHE A 240 -13.77 7.78 9.80
C PHE A 240 -13.93 6.28 9.97
N VAL A 241 -14.77 5.89 10.93
CA VAL A 241 -15.29 4.53 11.08
C VAL A 241 -16.80 4.59 11.24
N ALA A 242 -17.48 3.53 10.84
CA ALA A 242 -18.88 3.33 11.11
C ALA A 242 -19.06 2.05 11.91
N THR A 243 -19.84 2.11 12.97
CA THR A 243 -20.14 0.99 13.88
C THR A 243 -21.57 0.52 13.68
N ASP A 244 -21.85 -0.68 14.18
CA ASP A 244 -23.23 -1.11 14.44
C ASP A 244 -23.88 -0.34 15.62
#